data_AF-A0A0E0ANF2-F1
#
_entry.id   AF-A0A0E0ANF2-F1
#
_cell.length_a   1.000
_cell.length_b   1.000
_cell.length_c   1.000
_cell.angle_alpha   90.00
_cell.angle_beta   90.00
_cell.angle_gamma   90.00
#
_symmetry.space_group_name_H-M   'P 1'
#
loop_
_entity.id
_entity.type
_entity.pdbx_description
1 polymer ?
#
loop_
_entity_poly.entity_id
_entity_poly.type
_entity_poly.pdbx_seq_one_letter_code
_entity_poly.pdbx_strand_id
1 'polypeptide(L)'
;MAVRRCKCRDEIMRFACRETSKALTNRLPQSTLFFLGKCGKRDVLAMGLYFYGLRTTSATYSFIFMNLIPIATFLMAIVLRAGKLALGNWSGKLMLLGVLLCVGGTMVVNLVKGKMLHIWPTNLLKSHTQAPANPTGPRHDMVVGTLWLCGSCLSYAIYFIVQARLVKVFPSTYLMTVLTSLLGSLQAFVVGVFLVHDRSEWRLKWDLQLLTVIYSGVFNTGLAFLLITWVIRRSGPIYPSMFNSLSLILTMVLDSLLLGTNIYLGSILGTVLVVLGLYAFLWGKGKELKLAATVAAQKEQQGGVILNTQKIQGYAELHNCGLAHLKSSALSSSSSSAVGEIQTVYKLNPTSRLLVQDDNSSALLLLFARPDTTVSTFFNLDAWFRDPAATTPFEMAHGMSPWSLTNDAMSHACVADSNLVMEIVLKEAHGIFHGLSSLIDVGGGHGAAAVAIAKVFPHITCSVLDLEQVISKAPTSQLVKYIVGDMFEFIPTADAILLKAVLNSWDDDSCIKILQQCKRAIPTRQAGGKILILNVVIGHGTPDNTTKEAQVLTDMYMMRGSGFEREEKEWESVFLRAGLSDYNIMPIIGPVSIIEVLP
;
A
#
# COMPACT_ATOMS: atom_id res chain seq x y z
N MET A 1 -6.08 25.47 -7.68
CA MET A 1 -6.26 24.00 -7.72
C MET A 1 -5.34 23.27 -8.72
N ALA A 2 -5.27 23.65 -10.00
CA ALA A 2 -4.45 22.94 -10.99
C ALA A 2 -2.95 22.86 -10.63
N VAL A 3 -2.36 23.96 -10.15
CA VAL A 3 -0.96 24.00 -9.66
C VAL A 3 -0.75 23.05 -8.48
N ARG A 4 -1.72 22.98 -7.56
CA ARG A 4 -1.68 22.08 -6.41
C ARG A 4 -1.86 20.61 -6.81
N ARG A 5 -2.72 20.31 -7.78
CA ARG A 5 -2.81 18.94 -8.34
C ARG A 5 -1.48 18.51 -8.93
N CYS A 6 -0.76 19.39 -9.62
CA CYS A 6 0.60 19.11 -10.08
C CYS A 6 1.59 18.95 -8.92
N LYS A 7 1.67 19.90 -7.97
CA LYS A 7 2.58 19.84 -6.81
C LYS A 7 2.34 18.58 -5.97
N CYS A 8 1.08 18.28 -5.65
CA CYS A 8 0.67 17.11 -4.88
C CYS A 8 0.90 15.80 -5.65
N ARG A 9 0.59 15.74 -6.95
CA ARG A 9 0.95 14.58 -7.80
C ARG A 9 2.46 14.35 -7.82
N ASP A 10 3.25 15.41 -7.95
CA ASP A 10 4.71 15.33 -7.99
C ASP A 10 5.31 15.00 -6.63
N GLU A 11 4.70 15.43 -5.52
CA GLU A 11 5.13 15.09 -4.16
C GLU A 11 4.69 13.69 -3.73
N ILE A 12 3.48 13.25 -4.09
CA ILE A 12 3.05 11.85 -3.92
C ILE A 12 3.93 10.94 -4.77
N MET A 13 4.22 11.32 -6.02
CA MET A 13 5.19 10.61 -6.87
C MET A 13 6.58 10.61 -6.24
N ARG A 14 7.07 11.74 -5.71
CA ARG A 14 8.37 11.82 -5.03
C ARG A 14 8.40 11.08 -3.70
N PHE A 15 7.29 10.97 -2.99
CA PHE A 15 7.14 10.21 -1.75
C PHE A 15 7.07 8.72 -2.05
N ALA A 16 6.24 8.30 -3.00
CA ALA A 16 6.20 6.93 -3.50
C ALA A 16 7.55 6.51 -4.09
N CYS A 17 8.23 7.40 -4.82
CA CYS A 17 9.59 7.21 -5.34
C CYS A 17 10.64 7.22 -4.21
N ARG A 18 10.46 8.00 -3.14
CA ARG A 18 11.33 7.98 -1.96
C ARG A 18 11.10 6.76 -1.09
N GLU A 19 9.89 6.22 -0.99
CA GLU A 19 9.59 4.99 -0.26
C GLU A 19 10.01 3.75 -1.05
N THR A 20 9.79 3.73 -2.37
CA THR A 20 10.41 2.70 -3.23
C THR A 20 11.92 2.83 -3.27
N SER A 21 12.47 4.05 -3.31
CA SER A 21 13.91 4.28 -3.17
C SER A 21 14.40 3.82 -1.82
N LYS A 22 13.79 4.18 -0.68
CA LYS A 22 14.16 3.73 0.67
C LYS A 22 14.03 2.21 0.81
N ALA A 23 13.05 1.59 0.15
CA ALA A 23 12.95 0.13 0.06
C ALA A 23 14.09 -0.49 -0.77
N LEU A 24 14.70 0.27 -1.68
CA LEU A 24 15.93 -0.11 -2.41
C LEU A 24 17.24 0.29 -1.68
N THR A 25 17.30 1.44 -0.97
CA THR A 25 18.51 2.00 -0.34
C THR A 25 18.70 1.59 1.12
N ASN A 26 17.64 1.28 1.87
CA ASN A 26 17.81 0.51 3.11
C ASN A 26 18.29 -0.87 2.68
N ARG A 27 19.59 -1.13 2.90
CA ARG A 27 20.30 -2.37 2.55
C ARG A 27 19.34 -3.54 2.53
N LEU A 28 18.90 -3.98 1.35
CA LEU A 28 18.26 -5.28 1.19
C LEU A 28 19.16 -6.25 1.96
N PRO A 29 18.69 -6.87 3.05
CA PRO A 29 19.59 -7.63 3.91
C PRO A 29 20.28 -8.66 3.02
N GLN A 30 21.58 -8.88 3.23
CA GLN A 30 22.41 -9.70 2.34
C GLN A 30 21.77 -11.07 2.04
N SER A 31 20.99 -11.58 2.99
CA SER A 31 20.11 -12.75 2.87
C SER A 31 19.09 -12.63 1.73
N THR A 32 18.41 -11.50 1.58
CA THR A 32 17.40 -11.22 0.55
C THR A 32 18.01 -11.15 -0.84
N LEU A 33 19.15 -10.48 -1.00
CA LEU A 33 19.91 -10.46 -2.26
C LEU A 33 20.41 -11.85 -2.64
N PHE A 34 20.87 -12.62 -1.62
CA PHE A 34 21.25 -14.02 -1.76
C PHE A 34 20.07 -14.92 -2.14
N PHE A 35 18.87 -14.69 -1.58
CA PHE A 35 17.66 -15.41 -1.97
C PHE A 35 17.20 -15.05 -3.38
N LEU A 36 17.32 -13.80 -3.83
CA LEU A 36 17.07 -13.41 -5.22
C LEU A 36 18.04 -14.10 -6.18
N GLY A 37 19.34 -14.06 -5.86
CA GLY A 37 20.37 -14.73 -6.64
C GLY A 37 20.14 -16.25 -6.71
N LYS A 38 19.72 -16.87 -5.59
CA LYS A 38 19.32 -18.29 -5.56
C LYS A 38 18.04 -18.57 -6.37
N CYS A 39 17.09 -17.65 -6.38
CA CYS A 39 15.84 -17.79 -7.14
C CYS A 39 16.12 -17.74 -8.65
N GLY A 40 16.87 -16.74 -9.12
CA GLY A 40 17.30 -16.64 -10.52
C GLY A 40 18.15 -17.82 -10.96
N LYS A 41 19.10 -18.28 -10.12
CA LYS A 41 19.95 -19.45 -10.43
C LYS A 41 19.13 -20.72 -10.62
N ARG A 42 18.07 -20.88 -9.84
CA ARG A 42 17.22 -22.07 -9.85
C ARG A 42 16.28 -22.10 -11.04
N ASP A 43 15.84 -20.94 -11.52
CA ASP A 43 15.03 -20.81 -12.73
C ASP A 43 15.84 -21.21 -13.98
N VAL A 44 17.03 -20.62 -14.15
CA VAL A 44 17.95 -20.96 -15.25
C VAL A 44 18.36 -22.43 -15.21
N LEU A 45 18.62 -22.97 -14.00
CA LEU A 45 18.91 -24.39 -13.83
C LEU A 45 17.72 -25.28 -14.20
N ALA A 46 16.50 -24.93 -13.77
CA ALA A 46 15.31 -25.74 -14.04
C ALA A 46 14.99 -25.82 -15.55
N MET A 47 15.04 -24.69 -16.26
CA MET A 47 14.87 -24.63 -17.71
C MET A 47 16.02 -25.31 -18.46
N GLY A 48 17.27 -25.05 -18.06
CA GLY A 48 18.44 -25.65 -18.69
C GLY A 48 18.42 -27.18 -18.61
N LEU A 49 18.15 -27.73 -17.42
CA LEU A 49 18.01 -29.17 -17.20
C LEU A 49 16.87 -29.79 -18.01
N TYR A 50 15.75 -29.05 -18.15
CA TYR A 50 14.63 -29.48 -18.99
C TYR A 50 15.03 -29.58 -20.47
N PHE A 51 15.71 -28.57 -21.03
CA PHE A 51 16.13 -28.58 -22.43
C PHE A 51 17.19 -29.66 -22.72
N TYR A 52 18.13 -29.90 -21.80
CA TYR A 52 19.08 -31.01 -21.94
C TYR A 52 18.40 -32.39 -21.85
N GLY A 53 17.40 -32.53 -20.97
CA GLY A 53 16.55 -33.72 -20.91
C GLY A 53 15.71 -33.91 -22.18
N LEU A 54 15.17 -32.82 -22.74
CA LEU A 54 14.40 -32.83 -23.97
C LEU A 54 15.26 -33.21 -25.18
N ARG A 55 16.52 -32.78 -25.23
CA ARG A 55 17.46 -33.14 -26.31
C ARG A 55 17.81 -34.62 -26.34
N THR A 56 17.82 -35.28 -25.19
CA THR A 56 18.19 -36.69 -25.01
C THR A 56 16.99 -37.64 -24.98
N THR A 57 15.78 -37.10 -24.86
CA THR A 57 14.53 -37.87 -24.78
C THR A 57 13.51 -37.35 -25.79
N SER A 58 12.23 -37.72 -25.65
CA SER A 58 11.15 -37.19 -26.50
C SER A 58 10.38 -36.07 -25.79
N ALA A 59 9.72 -35.21 -26.58
CA ALA A 59 8.86 -34.14 -26.08
C ALA A 59 7.73 -34.68 -25.18
N THR A 60 7.09 -35.77 -25.59
CA THR A 60 6.04 -36.44 -24.80
C THR A 60 6.57 -36.97 -23.48
N TYR A 61 7.76 -37.58 -23.49
CA TYR A 61 8.40 -38.10 -22.27
C TYR A 61 8.76 -36.96 -21.31
N SER A 62 9.37 -35.88 -21.81
CA SER A 62 9.71 -34.70 -21.01
C SER A 62 8.49 -34.03 -20.37
N PHE A 63 7.36 -34.00 -21.08
CA PHE A 63 6.11 -33.42 -20.57
C PHE A 63 5.49 -34.24 -19.43
N ILE A 64 5.65 -35.58 -19.45
CA ILE A 64 5.24 -36.43 -18.32
C ILE A 64 5.95 -35.99 -17.03
N PHE A 65 7.26 -35.69 -17.11
CA PHE A 65 8.02 -35.22 -15.95
C PHE A 65 7.56 -33.83 -15.47
N MET A 66 7.22 -32.90 -16.36
CA MET A 66 6.68 -31.60 -15.97
C MET A 66 5.36 -31.72 -15.16
N ASN A 67 4.59 -32.78 -15.37
CA ASN A 67 3.40 -33.08 -14.56
C ASN A 67 3.72 -33.68 -13.18
N LEU A 68 4.97 -34.05 -12.90
CA LEU A 68 5.43 -34.46 -11.56
C LEU A 68 5.79 -33.27 -10.66
N ILE A 69 5.92 -32.06 -11.22
CA ILE A 69 6.25 -30.84 -10.47
C ILE A 69 5.31 -30.61 -9.28
N PRO A 70 3.97 -30.80 -9.37
CA PRO A 70 3.07 -30.63 -8.22
C PRO A 70 3.37 -31.59 -7.07
N ILE A 71 3.65 -32.86 -7.37
CA ILE A 71 4.05 -33.86 -6.37
C ILE A 71 5.36 -33.44 -5.70
N ALA A 72 6.37 -33.09 -6.50
CA ALA A 72 7.65 -32.63 -5.98
C ALA A 72 7.49 -31.37 -5.11
N THR A 73 6.65 -30.41 -5.53
CA THR A 73 6.36 -29.18 -4.78
C THR A 73 5.67 -29.49 -3.45
N PHE A 74 4.72 -30.44 -3.45
CA PHE A 74 4.02 -30.86 -2.25
C PHE A 74 4.96 -31.55 -1.25
N LEU A 75 5.80 -32.48 -1.71
CA LEU A 75 6.81 -33.16 -0.88
C LEU A 75 7.83 -32.17 -0.31
N MET A 76 8.36 -31.26 -1.15
CA MET A 76 9.30 -30.24 -0.69
C MET A 76 8.66 -29.25 0.29
N ALA A 77 7.38 -28.94 0.15
CA ALA A 77 6.66 -28.09 1.09
C ALA A 77 6.55 -28.75 2.48
N ILE A 78 6.40 -30.08 2.55
CA ILE A 78 6.41 -30.86 3.79
C ILE A 78 7.81 -30.86 4.40
N VAL A 79 8.84 -31.25 3.63
CA VAL A 79 10.24 -31.35 4.10
C VAL A 79 10.74 -30.00 4.64
N LEU A 80 10.46 -28.91 3.93
CA LEU A 80 10.92 -27.58 4.30
C LEU A 80 10.02 -26.87 5.33
N ARG A 81 8.97 -27.55 5.82
CA ARG A 81 7.90 -26.97 6.67
C ARG A 81 7.40 -25.63 6.15
N ALA A 82 7.35 -25.47 4.82
CA ALA A 82 7.13 -24.18 4.16
C ALA A 82 5.65 -23.78 4.06
N GLY A 83 4.74 -24.66 4.47
CA GLY A 83 3.31 -24.40 4.58
C GLY A 83 2.70 -25.07 5.81
N LYS A 84 1.57 -24.55 6.29
CA LYS A 84 0.72 -25.17 7.32
C LYS A 84 -0.06 -26.38 6.77
N LEU A 85 0.58 -27.20 5.95
CA LEU A 85 -0.02 -28.41 5.38
C LEU A 85 0.03 -29.51 6.43
N ALA A 86 -0.92 -29.46 7.37
CA ALA A 86 -1.16 -30.57 8.26
C ALA A 86 -1.81 -31.70 7.43
N LEU A 87 -1.02 -32.71 7.06
CA LEU A 87 -1.54 -33.96 6.47
C LEU A 87 -2.58 -34.65 7.37
N GLY A 88 -2.62 -34.29 8.66
CA GLY A 88 -3.66 -34.70 9.59
C GLY A 88 -5.06 -34.16 9.26
N ASN A 89 -5.16 -32.99 8.60
CA ASN A 89 -6.44 -32.36 8.28
C ASN A 89 -7.03 -32.89 6.98
N TRP A 90 -8.36 -33.07 6.94
CA TRP A 90 -9.11 -33.49 5.75
C TRP A 90 -8.82 -32.67 4.51
N SER A 91 -8.56 -31.37 4.67
CA SER A 91 -8.17 -30.46 3.59
C SER A 91 -6.85 -30.88 2.93
N GLY A 92 -5.82 -31.21 3.71
CA GLY A 92 -4.52 -31.64 3.18
C GLY A 92 -4.59 -32.98 2.47
N LYS A 93 -5.42 -33.91 3.00
CA LYS A 93 -5.68 -35.21 2.36
C LYS A 93 -6.37 -35.07 1.00
N LEU A 94 -7.37 -34.18 0.89
CA LEU A 94 -8.04 -33.88 -0.38
C LEU A 94 -7.11 -33.26 -1.42
N MET A 95 -6.20 -32.38 -0.99
CA MET A 95 -5.20 -31.79 -1.88
C MET A 95 -4.20 -32.82 -2.39
N LEU A 96 -3.72 -33.72 -1.52
CA LEU A 96 -2.84 -34.82 -1.91
C LEU A 96 -3.56 -35.77 -2.89
N LEU A 97 -4.81 -36.13 -2.61
CA LEU A 97 -5.62 -36.95 -3.52
C LEU A 97 -5.79 -36.27 -4.88
N GLY A 98 -6.09 -34.97 -4.90
CA GLY A 98 -6.20 -34.19 -6.13
C GLY A 98 -4.91 -34.16 -6.95
N VAL A 99 -3.76 -34.02 -6.29
CA VAL A 99 -2.44 -34.09 -6.93
C VAL A 99 -2.20 -35.48 -7.55
N LEU A 100 -2.46 -36.56 -6.81
CA LEU A 100 -2.28 -37.92 -7.30
C LEU A 100 -3.21 -38.24 -8.48
N LEU A 101 -4.47 -37.78 -8.43
CA LEU A 101 -5.43 -37.93 -9.54
C LEU A 101 -5.03 -37.13 -10.77
N CYS A 102 -4.49 -35.91 -10.62
CA CYS A 102 -3.98 -35.13 -11.74
C CYS A 102 -2.79 -35.82 -12.41
N VAL A 103 -1.78 -36.22 -11.62
CA VAL A 103 -0.60 -36.91 -12.17
C VAL A 103 -1.01 -38.24 -12.80
N GLY A 104 -1.80 -39.06 -12.10
CA GLY A 104 -2.34 -40.30 -12.63
C GLY A 104 -3.11 -40.07 -13.93
N GLY A 105 -3.89 -39.00 -14.02
CA GLY A 105 -4.67 -38.65 -15.20
C GLY A 105 -3.77 -38.30 -16.38
N THR A 106 -2.73 -37.49 -16.15
CA THR A 106 -1.73 -37.18 -17.19
C THR A 106 -0.92 -38.40 -17.62
N MET A 107 -0.69 -39.38 -16.71
CA MET A 107 -0.06 -40.64 -17.07
C MET A 107 -0.98 -41.51 -17.93
N VAL A 108 -2.27 -41.58 -17.59
CA VAL A 108 -3.28 -42.32 -18.36
C VAL A 108 -3.42 -41.73 -19.77
N VAL A 109 -3.44 -40.40 -19.91
CA VAL A 109 -3.45 -39.73 -21.22
C VAL A 109 -2.30 -40.19 -22.12
N ASN A 110 -1.09 -40.35 -21.56
CA ASN A 110 0.12 -40.61 -22.32
C ASN A 110 0.40 -42.12 -22.53
N LEU A 111 0.04 -42.97 -21.56
CA LEU A 111 0.40 -44.38 -21.56
C LEU A 111 -0.73 -45.30 -22.05
N VAL A 112 -1.99 -44.89 -21.90
CA VAL A 112 -3.15 -45.73 -22.28
C VAL A 112 -3.60 -45.37 -23.69
N LYS A 113 -3.15 -46.16 -24.67
CA LYS A 113 -3.73 -46.12 -26.02
C LYS A 113 -4.99 -46.99 -26.02
N GLY A 114 -6.12 -46.39 -26.38
CA GLY A 114 -7.43 -47.06 -26.44
C GLY A 114 -7.99 -47.07 -27.86
N LYS A 115 -9.31 -47.28 -27.98
CA LYS A 115 -10.00 -47.16 -29.27
C LYS A 115 -9.84 -45.74 -29.82
N MET A 116 -9.55 -45.64 -31.11
CA MET A 116 -9.40 -44.39 -31.84
C MET A 116 -10.77 -43.71 -31.98
N LEU A 117 -10.84 -42.44 -31.58
CA LEU A 117 -12.05 -41.64 -31.66
C LEU A 117 -11.81 -40.51 -32.65
N HIS A 118 -12.40 -40.61 -33.84
CA HIS A 118 -12.43 -39.52 -34.82
C HIS A 118 -13.52 -38.53 -34.41
N ILE A 119 -13.14 -37.46 -33.72
CA ILE A 119 -14.08 -36.45 -33.21
C ILE A 119 -14.27 -35.30 -34.21
N TRP A 120 -13.25 -34.99 -35.03
CA TRP A 120 -13.26 -33.85 -35.95
C TRP A 120 -12.75 -34.25 -37.35
N PRO A 121 -13.33 -33.72 -38.45
CA PRO A 121 -12.93 -34.02 -39.83
C PRO A 121 -11.91 -33.03 -40.44
N THR A 122 -11.45 -32.01 -39.72
CA THR A 122 -10.71 -30.87 -40.31
C THR A 122 -9.22 -30.86 -39.96
N ASN A 123 -8.36 -30.91 -40.98
CA ASN A 123 -6.92 -30.64 -40.88
C ASN A 123 -6.65 -29.22 -41.36
N LEU A 124 -6.27 -28.29 -40.46
CA LEU A 124 -6.04 -26.88 -40.82
C LEU A 124 -4.59 -26.59 -41.23
N LEU A 125 -3.60 -27.32 -40.71
CA LEU A 125 -2.20 -27.26 -41.18
C LEU A 125 -1.76 -28.63 -41.72
N LYS A 126 -1.62 -28.76 -43.05
CA LYS A 126 -0.78 -29.80 -43.64
C LYS A 126 0.66 -29.28 -43.75
N SER A 127 1.57 -29.81 -42.94
CA SER A 127 3.01 -29.74 -43.22
C SER A 127 3.63 -31.13 -43.15
N HIS A 128 4.27 -31.53 -44.24
CA HIS A 128 5.10 -32.71 -44.37
C HIS A 128 6.31 -32.60 -43.42
N THR A 129 6.32 -33.37 -42.34
CA THR A 129 7.55 -33.95 -41.73
C THR A 129 7.13 -35.00 -40.70
N GLN A 130 6.87 -36.22 -41.15
CA GLN A 130 7.08 -37.39 -40.29
C GLN A 130 8.58 -37.65 -40.27
N ALA A 131 9.29 -37.08 -39.30
CA ALA A 131 10.59 -37.64 -38.93
C ALA A 131 10.31 -38.94 -38.14
N PRO A 132 10.85 -40.10 -38.54
CA PRO A 132 10.71 -41.31 -37.75
C PRO A 132 11.40 -41.10 -36.40
N ALA A 133 10.64 -41.24 -35.31
CA ALA A 133 11.21 -41.43 -33.99
C ALA A 133 11.91 -42.80 -33.97
N ASN A 134 13.18 -42.86 -34.37
CA ASN A 134 14.03 -44.02 -34.15
C ASN A 134 14.42 -44.05 -32.66
N PRO A 135 13.97 -45.04 -31.86
CA PRO A 135 14.38 -45.16 -30.48
C PRO A 135 15.62 -46.06 -30.41
N THR A 136 16.77 -45.59 -30.91
CA THR A 136 18.02 -46.36 -30.81
C THR A 136 19.22 -45.45 -30.58
N GLY A 137 19.28 -44.85 -29.39
CA GLY A 137 20.53 -44.47 -28.73
C GLY A 137 20.76 -45.41 -27.54
N PRO A 138 22.00 -45.67 -27.11
CA PRO A 138 22.32 -46.64 -26.06
C PRO A 138 21.55 -46.30 -24.78
N ARG A 139 21.05 -47.33 -24.06
CA ARG A 139 20.22 -47.20 -22.83
C ARG A 139 20.79 -46.21 -21.79
N HIS A 140 22.09 -45.94 -21.82
CA HIS A 140 22.77 -44.95 -20.99
C HIS A 140 22.26 -43.52 -21.22
N ASP A 141 21.99 -43.11 -22.48
CA ASP A 141 21.58 -41.74 -22.81
C ASP A 141 20.15 -41.43 -22.35
N MET A 142 19.27 -42.45 -22.34
CA MET A 142 17.89 -42.32 -21.85
C MET A 142 17.83 -42.22 -20.31
N VAL A 143 18.71 -42.94 -19.61
CA VAL A 143 18.85 -42.83 -18.15
C VAL A 143 19.37 -41.45 -17.76
N VAL A 144 20.39 -40.95 -18.47
CA VAL A 144 20.93 -39.60 -18.29
C VAL A 144 19.86 -38.53 -18.57
N GLY A 145 19.08 -38.66 -19.64
CA GLY A 145 17.96 -37.77 -19.93
C GLY A 145 16.90 -37.76 -18.84
N THR A 146 16.57 -38.94 -18.28
CA THR A 146 15.64 -39.06 -17.15
C THR A 146 16.17 -38.40 -15.88
N LEU A 147 17.47 -38.53 -15.58
CA LEU A 147 18.11 -37.85 -14.45
C LEU A 147 18.03 -36.32 -14.60
N TRP A 148 18.27 -35.78 -15.80
CA TRP A 148 18.12 -34.35 -16.06
C TRP A 148 16.68 -33.86 -15.88
N LEU A 149 15.69 -34.61 -16.36
CA LEU A 149 14.27 -34.29 -16.19
C LEU A 149 13.83 -34.34 -14.71
N CYS A 150 14.27 -35.34 -13.94
CA CYS A 150 14.06 -35.40 -12.50
C CYS A 150 14.69 -34.20 -11.78
N GLY A 151 15.92 -33.83 -12.15
CA GLY A 151 16.60 -32.65 -11.62
C GLY A 151 15.86 -31.34 -11.92
N SER A 152 15.27 -31.22 -13.11
CA SER A 152 14.43 -30.08 -13.48
C SER A 152 13.17 -30.00 -12.61
N CYS A 153 12.48 -31.13 -12.40
CA CYS A 153 11.26 -31.18 -11.57
C CYS A 153 11.53 -30.73 -10.13
N LEU A 154 12.62 -31.21 -9.54
CA LEU A 154 13.02 -30.83 -8.19
C LEU A 154 13.42 -29.35 -8.13
N SER A 155 14.10 -28.85 -9.16
CA SER A 155 14.49 -27.43 -9.25
C SER A 155 13.27 -26.50 -9.34
N TYR A 156 12.25 -26.84 -10.13
CA TYR A 156 10.97 -26.10 -10.19
C TYR A 156 10.21 -26.13 -8.86
N ALA A 157 10.13 -27.30 -8.21
CA ALA A 157 9.48 -27.42 -6.92
C ALA A 157 10.13 -26.52 -5.85
N ILE A 158 11.46 -26.50 -5.85
CA ILE A 158 12.24 -25.64 -4.96
C ILE A 158 12.06 -24.15 -5.33
N TYR A 159 12.01 -23.83 -6.61
CA TYR A 159 11.78 -22.46 -7.11
C TYR A 159 10.47 -21.90 -6.57
N PHE A 160 9.33 -22.61 -6.71
CA PHE A 160 8.04 -22.13 -6.22
C PHE A 160 8.04 -21.88 -4.70
N ILE A 161 8.74 -22.71 -3.93
CA ILE A 161 8.84 -22.54 -2.46
C ILE A 161 9.69 -21.33 -2.10
N VAL A 162 10.84 -21.14 -2.77
CA VAL A 162 11.69 -19.95 -2.56
C VAL A 162 10.94 -18.68 -2.96
N GLN A 163 10.26 -18.70 -4.10
CA GLN A 163 9.44 -17.59 -4.59
C GLN A 163 8.34 -17.24 -3.57
N ALA A 164 7.65 -18.23 -3.00
CA ALA A 164 6.64 -18.02 -1.97
C ALA A 164 7.19 -17.41 -0.66
N ARG A 165 8.44 -17.70 -0.30
CA ARG A 165 9.11 -17.06 0.84
C ARG A 165 9.55 -15.63 0.49
N LEU A 166 10.08 -15.44 -0.70
CA LEU A 166 10.60 -14.18 -1.18
C LEU A 166 9.49 -13.12 -1.33
N VAL A 167 8.32 -13.52 -1.85
CA VAL A 167 7.12 -12.66 -1.94
C VAL A 167 6.61 -12.17 -0.58
N LYS A 168 6.90 -12.86 0.52
CA LYS A 168 6.53 -12.41 1.88
C LYS A 168 7.46 -11.35 2.46
N VAL A 169 8.69 -11.26 1.93
CA VAL A 169 9.73 -10.36 2.43
C VAL A 169 9.82 -9.09 1.58
N PHE A 170 9.43 -9.15 0.31
CA PHE A 170 9.49 -8.00 -0.60
C PHE A 170 8.23 -7.12 -0.55
N PRO A 171 8.38 -5.78 -0.46
CA PRO A 171 7.25 -4.84 -0.45
C PRO A 171 6.51 -4.80 -1.79
N SER A 172 7.24 -4.84 -2.92
CA SER A 172 6.65 -4.86 -4.26
C SER A 172 6.86 -6.21 -4.97
N THR A 173 5.76 -6.87 -5.30
CA THR A 173 5.73 -8.16 -6.03
C THR A 173 6.22 -8.03 -7.48
N TYR A 174 5.91 -6.90 -8.13
CA TYR A 174 6.30 -6.63 -9.51
C TYR A 174 7.80 -6.39 -9.63
N LEU A 175 8.35 -5.55 -8.76
CA LEU A 175 9.78 -5.27 -8.72
C LEU A 175 10.59 -6.54 -8.45
N MET A 176 10.12 -7.38 -7.52
CA MET A 176 10.73 -8.68 -7.25
C MET A 176 10.77 -9.56 -8.50
N THR A 177 9.68 -9.64 -9.27
CA THR A 177 9.64 -10.45 -10.51
C THR A 177 10.62 -9.90 -11.56
N VAL A 178 10.67 -8.58 -11.73
CA VAL A 178 11.61 -7.91 -12.65
C VAL A 178 13.06 -8.19 -12.26
N LEU A 179 13.42 -8.02 -10.99
CA LEU A 179 14.78 -8.29 -10.51
C LEU A 179 15.17 -9.76 -10.64
N THR A 180 14.23 -10.69 -10.38
CA THR A 180 14.49 -12.13 -10.54
C THR A 180 14.73 -12.49 -12.00
N SER A 181 13.96 -11.89 -12.91
CA SER A 181 14.07 -12.09 -14.36
C SER A 181 15.35 -11.48 -14.93
N LEU A 182 15.76 -10.29 -14.45
CA LEU A 182 17.03 -9.65 -14.82
C LEU A 182 18.23 -10.48 -14.38
N LEU A 183 18.24 -10.95 -13.13
CA LEU A 183 19.31 -11.83 -12.62
C LEU A 183 19.35 -13.18 -13.36
N GLY A 184 18.18 -13.75 -13.65
CA GLY A 184 18.07 -14.98 -14.45
C GLY A 184 18.61 -14.78 -15.86
N SER A 185 18.25 -13.68 -16.52
CA SER A 185 18.74 -13.34 -17.88
C SER A 185 20.25 -13.14 -17.89
N LEU A 186 20.81 -12.43 -16.89
CA LEU A 186 22.24 -12.25 -16.76
C LEU A 186 22.97 -13.60 -16.58
N GLN A 187 22.42 -14.50 -15.77
CA GLN A 187 23.00 -15.82 -15.55
C GLN A 187 22.89 -16.72 -16.77
N ALA A 188 21.75 -16.72 -17.45
CA ALA A 188 21.55 -17.43 -18.70
C ALA A 188 22.51 -16.92 -19.79
N PHE A 189 22.73 -15.61 -19.87
CA PHE A 189 23.70 -15.01 -20.77
C PHE A 189 25.13 -15.49 -20.47
N VAL A 190 25.55 -15.44 -19.20
CA VAL A 190 26.89 -15.93 -18.79
C VAL A 190 27.07 -17.40 -19.15
N VAL A 191 26.09 -18.26 -18.81
CA VAL A 191 26.13 -19.69 -19.15
C VAL A 191 26.15 -19.90 -20.68
N GLY A 192 25.38 -19.12 -21.42
CA GLY A 192 25.35 -19.14 -22.88
C GLY A 192 26.72 -18.85 -23.50
N VAL A 193 27.41 -17.80 -23.02
CA VAL A 193 28.76 -17.44 -23.50
C VAL A 193 29.76 -18.58 -23.25
N PHE A 194 29.64 -19.30 -22.14
CA PHE A 194 30.52 -20.44 -21.84
C PHE A 194 30.19 -21.70 -22.65
N LEU A 195 28.93 -21.93 -23.01
CA LEU A 195 28.52 -23.13 -23.75
C LEU A 195 28.65 -22.98 -25.27
N VAL A 196 28.42 -21.78 -25.80
CA VAL A 196 28.35 -21.52 -27.25
C VAL A 196 29.37 -20.46 -27.62
N HIS A 197 30.54 -20.91 -28.07
CA HIS A 197 31.65 -20.05 -28.46
C HIS A 197 31.52 -19.51 -29.90
N ASP A 198 30.71 -20.13 -30.75
CA ASP A 198 30.56 -19.75 -32.15
C ASP A 198 29.63 -18.55 -32.33
N ARG A 199 30.15 -17.45 -32.90
CA ARG A 199 29.38 -16.22 -33.12
C ARG A 199 28.22 -16.37 -34.11
N SER A 200 28.21 -17.42 -34.95
CA SER A 200 27.12 -17.68 -35.90
C SER A 200 25.82 -18.11 -35.23
N GLU A 201 25.90 -18.81 -34.10
CA GLU A 201 24.74 -19.28 -33.32
C GLU A 201 24.04 -18.14 -32.56
N TRP A 202 24.73 -17.02 -32.32
CA TRP A 202 24.17 -15.84 -31.65
C TRP A 202 23.45 -14.88 -32.61
N ARG A 203 23.51 -15.12 -33.93
CA ARG A 203 22.89 -14.24 -34.94
C ARG A 203 21.41 -14.61 -35.11
N LEU A 204 20.51 -13.75 -34.61
CA LEU A 204 19.09 -13.89 -34.89
C LEU A 204 18.80 -13.55 -36.36
N LYS A 205 18.08 -14.45 -37.04
CA LYS A 205 17.55 -14.27 -38.39
C LYS A 205 16.07 -13.95 -38.33
N TRP A 206 15.50 -13.38 -39.39
CA TRP A 206 14.06 -13.17 -39.52
C TRP A 206 13.35 -14.48 -39.90
N ASP A 207 13.31 -15.42 -38.96
CA ASP A 207 12.75 -16.76 -39.15
C ASP A 207 11.85 -17.18 -37.96
N LEU A 208 11.37 -18.43 -37.98
CA LEU A 208 10.57 -19.01 -36.91
C LEU A 208 11.30 -19.04 -35.56
N GLN A 209 12.64 -18.98 -35.55
CA GLN A 209 13.42 -18.93 -34.31
C GLN A 209 13.22 -17.58 -33.61
N LEU A 210 13.31 -16.46 -34.34
CA LEU A 210 13.02 -15.13 -33.79
C LEU A 210 11.58 -15.03 -33.26
N LEU A 211 10.60 -15.57 -34.00
CA LEU A 211 9.20 -15.61 -33.54
C LEU A 211 9.06 -16.41 -32.22
N THR A 212 9.74 -17.55 -32.12
CA THR A 212 9.73 -18.39 -30.91
C THR A 212 10.41 -17.69 -29.73
N VAL A 213 11.50 -16.95 -29.97
CA VAL A 213 12.19 -16.15 -28.96
C VAL A 213 11.30 -15.03 -28.44
N ILE A 214 10.61 -14.30 -29.32
CA ILE A 214 9.67 -13.22 -28.92
C ILE A 214 8.49 -13.82 -28.14
N TYR A 215 7.88 -14.89 -28.65
CA TYR A 215 6.75 -15.56 -27.99
C TYR A 215 7.12 -16.04 -26.57
N SER A 216 8.26 -16.72 -26.42
CA SER A 216 8.72 -17.20 -25.11
C SER A 216 9.07 -16.05 -24.17
N GLY A 217 9.76 -15.01 -24.64
CA GLY A 217 10.08 -13.84 -23.81
C GLY A 217 8.84 -13.10 -23.31
N VAL A 218 7.86 -12.83 -24.17
CA VAL A 218 6.66 -12.06 -23.81
C VAL A 218 5.70 -12.90 -22.96
N PHE A 219 5.32 -14.08 -23.42
CA PHE A 219 4.28 -14.88 -22.76
C PHE A 219 4.82 -15.74 -21.63
N ASN A 220 5.95 -16.44 -21.84
CA ASN A 220 6.48 -17.37 -20.85
C ASN A 220 7.31 -16.66 -19.77
N THR A 221 8.03 -15.58 -20.10
CA THR A 221 8.79 -14.82 -19.10
C THR A 221 8.03 -13.59 -18.58
N GLY A 222 7.55 -12.71 -19.46
CA GLY A 222 6.84 -11.49 -19.07
C GLY A 222 5.52 -11.76 -18.37
N LEU A 223 4.56 -12.38 -19.05
CA LEU A 223 3.21 -12.57 -18.52
C LEU A 223 3.13 -13.69 -17.48
N ALA A 224 3.67 -14.87 -17.79
CA ALA A 224 3.50 -16.03 -16.93
C ALA A 224 4.19 -15.87 -15.56
N PHE A 225 5.41 -15.32 -15.47
CA PHE A 225 6.06 -15.14 -14.16
C PHE A 225 5.32 -14.13 -13.28
N LEU A 226 4.75 -13.08 -13.85
CA LEU A 226 3.94 -12.11 -13.11
C LEU A 226 2.69 -12.79 -12.54
N LEU A 227 1.99 -13.57 -13.36
CA LEU A 227 0.81 -14.32 -12.94
C LEU A 227 1.17 -15.38 -11.89
N ILE A 228 2.24 -16.16 -12.10
CA ILE A 228 2.73 -17.16 -11.15
C ILE A 228 3.05 -16.49 -9.82
N THR A 229 3.78 -15.39 -9.82
CA THR A 229 4.15 -14.67 -8.59
C THR A 229 2.91 -14.14 -7.86
N TRP A 230 1.95 -13.56 -8.60
CA TRP A 230 0.69 -13.07 -8.06
C TRP A 230 -0.16 -14.21 -7.46
N VAL A 231 -0.29 -15.33 -8.17
CA VAL A 231 -1.01 -16.51 -7.71
C VAL A 231 -0.35 -17.12 -6.46
N ILE A 232 0.98 -17.21 -6.43
CA ILE A 232 1.71 -17.72 -5.26
C ILE A 232 1.47 -16.84 -4.04
N ARG A 233 1.42 -15.51 -4.21
CA ARG A 233 1.09 -14.56 -3.14
C ARG A 233 -0.26 -14.87 -2.51
N ARG A 234 -1.26 -15.20 -3.33
CA ARG A 234 -2.66 -15.38 -2.91
C ARG A 234 -2.98 -16.81 -2.44
N SER A 235 -2.49 -17.81 -3.15
CA SER A 235 -2.91 -19.21 -3.03
C SER A 235 -1.78 -20.15 -2.59
N GLY A 236 -0.54 -19.66 -2.52
CA GLY A 236 0.63 -20.42 -2.08
C GLY A 236 1.36 -21.19 -3.20
N PRO A 237 2.50 -21.81 -2.89
CA PRO A 237 3.47 -22.32 -3.86
C PRO A 237 2.99 -23.53 -4.68
N ILE A 238 2.03 -24.31 -4.17
CA ILE A 238 1.55 -25.54 -4.84
C ILE A 238 0.48 -25.20 -5.90
N TYR A 239 -0.18 -24.04 -5.78
CA TYR A 239 -1.32 -23.72 -6.63
C TYR A 239 -0.96 -23.57 -8.12
N PRO A 240 0.12 -22.87 -8.53
CA PRO A 240 0.45 -22.73 -9.95
C PRO A 240 0.79 -24.06 -10.63
N SER A 241 1.56 -24.92 -9.95
CA SER A 241 2.03 -26.17 -10.56
C SER A 241 0.89 -27.12 -10.90
N MET A 242 -0.22 -27.12 -10.14
CA MET A 242 -1.38 -27.96 -10.41
C MET A 242 -1.98 -27.75 -11.82
N PHE A 243 -1.91 -26.53 -12.35
CA PHE A 243 -2.44 -26.20 -13.67
C PHE A 243 -1.55 -26.67 -14.83
N ASN A 244 -0.34 -27.19 -14.57
CA ASN A 244 0.48 -27.84 -15.61
C ASN A 244 -0.28 -29.00 -16.28
N SER A 245 -1.09 -29.73 -15.50
CA SER A 245 -1.93 -30.83 -16.00
C SER A 245 -2.99 -30.35 -17.00
N LEU A 246 -3.50 -29.13 -16.84
CA LEU A 246 -4.46 -28.52 -17.76
C LEU A 246 -3.77 -28.08 -19.06
N SER A 247 -2.53 -27.61 -18.98
CA SER A 247 -1.70 -27.30 -20.16
C SER A 247 -1.54 -28.53 -21.06
N LEU A 248 -1.40 -29.73 -20.49
CA LEU A 248 -1.36 -30.98 -21.26
C LEU A 248 -2.65 -31.25 -22.02
N ILE A 249 -3.81 -31.06 -21.38
CA ILE A 249 -5.13 -31.24 -22.03
C ILE A 249 -5.29 -30.22 -23.16
N LEU A 250 -4.97 -28.96 -22.90
CA LEU A 250 -5.06 -27.89 -23.91
C LEU A 250 -4.12 -28.18 -25.09
N THR A 251 -2.88 -28.61 -24.82
CA THR A 251 -1.91 -28.98 -25.85
C THR A 251 -2.42 -30.15 -26.68
N MET A 252 -3.01 -31.19 -26.07
CA MET A 252 -3.61 -32.31 -26.80
C MET A 252 -4.78 -31.87 -27.68
N VAL A 253 -5.66 -31.01 -27.17
CA VAL A 253 -6.81 -30.50 -27.95
C VAL A 253 -6.32 -29.66 -29.13
N LEU A 254 -5.35 -28.78 -28.91
CA LEU A 254 -4.75 -27.97 -29.97
C LEU A 254 -3.99 -28.82 -30.99
N ASP A 255 -3.25 -29.84 -30.55
CA ASP A 255 -2.55 -30.81 -31.42
C ASP A 255 -3.56 -31.57 -32.31
N SER A 256 -4.68 -32.02 -31.73
CA SER A 256 -5.74 -32.67 -32.51
C SER A 256 -6.41 -31.73 -33.51
N LEU A 257 -6.66 -30.46 -33.12
CA LEU A 257 -7.31 -29.46 -33.99
C LEU A 257 -6.39 -28.93 -35.11
N LEU A 258 -5.10 -28.75 -34.81
CA LEU A 258 -4.13 -28.14 -35.73
C LEU A 258 -3.43 -29.18 -36.61
N LEU A 259 -2.99 -30.30 -36.02
CA LEU A 259 -2.18 -31.33 -36.65
C LEU A 259 -2.99 -32.59 -37.03
N GLY A 260 -4.28 -32.65 -36.67
CA GLY A 260 -5.17 -33.75 -37.03
C GLY A 260 -4.85 -35.06 -36.30
N THR A 261 -4.17 -34.99 -35.16
CA THR A 261 -3.84 -36.18 -34.38
C THR A 261 -5.10 -36.79 -33.77
N ASN A 262 -5.18 -38.11 -33.83
CA ASN A 262 -6.35 -38.84 -33.36
C ASN A 262 -6.36 -38.95 -31.85
N ILE A 263 -7.49 -38.62 -31.25
CA ILE A 263 -7.70 -38.72 -29.80
C ILE A 263 -8.08 -40.17 -29.46
N TYR A 264 -7.42 -40.74 -28.46
CA TYR A 264 -7.69 -42.10 -28.00
C TYR A 264 -8.63 -42.08 -26.79
N LEU A 265 -9.37 -43.17 -26.56
CA LEU A 265 -10.24 -43.31 -25.39
C LEU A 265 -9.49 -43.06 -24.06
N GLY A 266 -8.23 -43.49 -23.96
CA GLY A 266 -7.40 -43.22 -22.77
C GLY A 266 -7.12 -41.74 -22.53
N SER A 267 -7.11 -40.91 -23.57
CA SER A 267 -6.98 -39.46 -23.46
C SER A 267 -8.23 -38.81 -22.85
N ILE A 268 -9.42 -39.32 -23.16
CA ILE A 268 -10.69 -38.88 -22.54
C ILE A 268 -10.72 -39.28 -21.07
N LEU A 269 -10.42 -40.55 -20.77
CA LEU A 269 -10.40 -41.06 -19.40
C LEU A 269 -9.39 -40.28 -18.53
N GLY A 270 -8.19 -40.05 -19.06
CA GLY A 270 -7.16 -39.27 -18.39
C GLY A 270 -7.58 -37.80 -18.19
N THR A 271 -8.25 -37.19 -19.17
CA THR A 271 -8.79 -35.82 -19.04
C THR A 271 -9.84 -35.73 -17.94
N VAL A 272 -10.77 -36.69 -17.87
CA VAL A 272 -11.76 -36.77 -16.78
C VAL A 272 -11.06 -36.89 -15.43
N LEU A 273 -10.04 -37.74 -15.32
CA LEU A 273 -9.28 -37.92 -14.08
C LEU A 273 -8.54 -36.64 -13.65
N VAL A 274 -7.96 -35.90 -14.60
CA VAL A 274 -7.33 -34.60 -14.35
C VAL A 274 -8.35 -33.57 -13.87
N VAL A 275 -9.53 -33.48 -14.50
CA VAL A 275 -10.59 -32.55 -14.10
C VAL A 275 -11.09 -32.86 -12.68
N LEU A 276 -11.33 -34.15 -12.38
CA LEU A 276 -11.71 -34.59 -11.03
C LEU A 276 -10.61 -34.29 -10.01
N GLY A 277 -9.34 -34.51 -10.36
CA GLY A 277 -8.20 -34.21 -9.52
C GLY A 277 -8.06 -32.71 -9.22
N LEU A 278 -8.20 -31.86 -10.24
CA LEU A 278 -8.19 -30.40 -10.09
C LEU A 278 -9.35 -29.92 -9.22
N TYR A 279 -10.55 -30.47 -9.40
CA TYR A 279 -11.70 -30.16 -8.57
C TYR A 279 -11.47 -30.54 -7.10
N ALA A 280 -10.98 -31.75 -6.83
CA ALA A 280 -10.65 -32.20 -5.47
C ALA A 280 -9.59 -31.30 -4.81
N PHE A 281 -8.56 -30.90 -5.56
CA PHE A 281 -7.53 -29.99 -5.08
C PHE A 281 -8.08 -28.59 -4.78
N LEU A 282 -8.84 -27.99 -5.70
CA LEU A 282 -9.44 -26.66 -5.53
C LEU A 282 -10.45 -26.63 -4.38
N TRP A 283 -11.21 -27.71 -4.21
CA TRP A 283 -12.14 -27.87 -3.10
C TRP A 283 -11.40 -27.93 -1.75
N GLY A 284 -10.33 -28.74 -1.67
CA GLY A 284 -9.43 -28.76 -0.52
C GLY A 284 -8.86 -27.37 -0.23
N LYS A 285 -8.33 -26.68 -1.24
CA LYS A 285 -7.79 -25.33 -1.08
C LYS A 285 -8.83 -24.31 -0.63
N GLY A 286 -10.04 -24.38 -1.19
CA GLY A 286 -11.16 -23.53 -0.81
C GLY A 286 -11.54 -23.69 0.66
N LYS A 287 -11.53 -24.92 1.18
CA LYS A 287 -11.73 -25.19 2.62
C LYS A 287 -10.59 -24.64 3.48
N GLU A 288 -9.33 -24.79 3.05
CA GLU A 288 -8.18 -24.23 3.75
C GLU A 288 -8.27 -22.69 3.86
N LEU A 289 -8.63 -22.02 2.76
CA LEU A 289 -8.78 -20.57 2.71
C LEU A 289 -9.98 -20.09 3.54
N LYS A 290 -11.12 -20.79 3.49
CA LYS A 290 -12.29 -20.51 4.34
C LYS A 290 -11.96 -20.69 5.82
N LEU A 291 -11.28 -21.78 6.18
CA LEU A 291 -10.85 -22.02 7.57
C LEU A 291 -9.85 -20.96 8.03
N ALA A 292 -8.91 -20.54 7.17
CA ALA A 292 -8.00 -19.46 7.48
C ALA A 292 -8.71 -18.10 7.62
N ALA A 293 -9.78 -17.86 6.85
CA ALA A 293 -10.63 -16.68 6.96
C ALA A 293 -11.49 -16.71 8.24
N THR A 294 -12.09 -17.84 8.60
CA THR A 294 -12.85 -17.97 9.86
C THR A 294 -11.96 -17.90 11.09
N VAL A 295 -10.77 -18.49 11.05
CA VAL A 295 -9.77 -18.33 12.13
C VAL A 295 -9.25 -16.89 12.19
N ALA A 296 -9.14 -16.20 11.06
CA ALA A 296 -8.83 -14.76 11.06
C ALA A 296 -9.97 -13.93 11.65
N ALA A 297 -11.23 -14.21 11.31
CA ALA A 297 -12.42 -13.55 11.84
C ALA A 297 -12.63 -13.84 13.35
N GLN A 298 -12.37 -15.07 13.80
CA GLN A 298 -12.38 -15.43 15.22
C GLN A 298 -11.22 -14.77 15.98
N LYS A 299 -10.04 -14.62 15.36
CA LYS A 299 -8.94 -13.81 15.91
C LYS A 299 -9.26 -12.32 15.92
N GLU A 300 -10.11 -11.81 15.05
CA GLU A 300 -10.64 -10.43 15.11
C GLU A 300 -11.64 -10.27 16.27
N GLN A 301 -12.50 -11.26 16.52
CA GLN A 301 -13.47 -11.22 17.63
C GLN A 301 -12.83 -11.46 19.01
N GLN A 302 -11.88 -12.38 19.15
CA GLN A 302 -11.07 -12.53 20.38
C GLN A 302 -9.96 -11.47 20.49
N GLY A 303 -9.58 -10.85 19.36
CA GLY A 303 -8.56 -9.80 19.28
C GLY A 303 -9.11 -8.38 19.38
N GLY A 304 -10.39 -8.21 19.71
CA GLY A 304 -10.98 -6.90 20.06
C GLY A 304 -10.33 -6.20 21.27
N VAL A 305 -9.36 -6.85 21.94
CA VAL A 305 -8.56 -6.27 23.02
C VAL A 305 -7.05 -6.22 22.70
N ILE A 306 -6.57 -6.78 21.59
CA ILE A 306 -5.15 -6.64 21.19
C ILE A 306 -5.05 -6.48 19.67
N LEU A 307 -5.14 -5.23 19.22
CA LEU A 307 -4.81 -4.85 17.86
C LEU A 307 -3.26 -4.87 17.71
N ASN A 308 -2.70 -5.80 16.94
CA ASN A 308 -1.32 -5.66 16.46
C ASN A 308 -1.13 -6.12 15.00
N THR A 309 -1.02 -5.13 14.12
CA THR A 309 0.06 -4.91 13.15
C THR A 309 0.62 -6.13 12.41
N GLN A 310 -0.06 -6.59 11.35
CA GLN A 310 0.59 -7.29 10.22
C GLN A 310 -0.28 -7.53 8.97
N LYS A 311 -1.58 -7.22 9.01
CA LYS A 311 -2.48 -7.44 7.84
C LYS A 311 -3.00 -6.18 7.15
N ILE A 312 -2.46 -5.02 7.50
CA ILE A 312 -2.60 -3.79 6.71
C ILE A 312 -1.20 -3.43 6.18
N GLN A 313 -0.65 -4.28 5.32
CA GLN A 313 0.68 -4.07 4.73
C GLN A 313 0.65 -4.20 3.18
N GLY A 314 -0.54 -4.27 2.59
CA GLY A 314 -0.72 -4.27 1.12
C GLY A 314 -1.64 -3.15 0.60
N TYR A 315 -2.30 -2.42 1.49
CA TYR A 315 -3.17 -1.28 1.16
C TYR A 315 -2.92 -0.07 2.09
N ALA A 316 -1.90 -0.14 2.94
CA ALA A 316 -1.56 0.88 3.94
C ALA A 316 -0.37 1.77 3.57
N GLU A 317 0.31 1.51 2.45
CA GLU A 317 1.50 2.27 2.06
C GLU A 317 1.18 3.67 1.51
N LEU A 318 -0.09 4.04 1.39
CA LEU A 318 -0.51 5.43 1.18
C LEU A 318 -1.02 6.13 2.46
N HIS A 319 -1.16 5.43 3.59
CA HIS A 319 -1.89 5.96 4.76
C HIS A 319 -1.15 5.83 6.10
N ASN A 320 0.11 5.36 6.11
CA ASN A 320 0.83 5.03 7.35
C ASN A 320 2.07 5.87 7.66
N CYS A 321 2.37 6.94 6.92
CA CYS A 321 3.42 7.87 7.33
C CYS A 321 2.90 8.86 8.39
N GLY A 322 2.46 8.36 9.54
CA GLY A 322 2.26 9.19 10.74
C GLY A 322 1.36 8.59 11.79
N LEU A 323 0.71 7.46 11.49
CA LEU A 323 0.02 6.64 12.50
C LEU A 323 0.84 5.42 12.98
N ALA A 324 2.09 5.27 12.53
CA ALA A 324 3.00 4.21 12.99
C ALA A 324 3.53 4.49 14.41
N HIS A 325 3.65 5.76 14.81
CA HIS A 325 4.11 6.14 16.15
C HIS A 325 3.03 6.05 17.24
N LEU A 326 1.74 6.01 16.87
CA LEU A 326 0.62 5.92 17.83
C LEU A 326 0.26 4.48 18.21
N LYS A 327 0.63 3.47 17.42
CA LYS A 327 0.20 2.07 17.64
C LYS A 327 1.07 1.26 18.60
N SER A 328 2.33 1.61 18.82
CA SER A 328 3.23 0.82 19.70
C SER A 328 3.25 1.25 21.16
N SER A 329 2.57 2.34 21.51
CA SER A 329 2.68 2.94 22.84
C SER A 329 1.35 3.49 23.32
N ALA A 330 0.30 2.68 23.39
CA ALA A 330 -0.94 3.09 24.07
C ALA A 330 -1.01 2.61 25.52
N LEU A 331 -0.35 1.49 25.87
CA LEU A 331 -0.38 0.96 27.22
C LEU A 331 1.00 0.41 27.58
N SER A 332 1.58 0.84 28.70
CA SER A 332 2.76 0.18 29.27
C SER A 332 2.30 -1.03 30.07
N SER A 333 2.89 -2.20 29.79
CA SER A 333 2.65 -3.42 30.54
C SER A 333 3.73 -3.59 31.60
N SER A 334 3.35 -3.73 32.87
CA SER A 334 4.25 -4.15 33.95
C SER A 334 3.73 -5.45 34.56
N SER A 335 4.59 -6.46 34.64
CA SER A 335 4.29 -7.74 35.31
C SER A 335 4.85 -7.71 36.74
N SER A 336 3.99 -7.78 37.76
CA SER A 336 4.41 -8.06 39.14
C SER A 336 4.05 -9.50 39.50
N SER A 337 5.05 -10.31 39.87
CA SER A 337 4.82 -11.68 40.33
C SER A 337 4.49 -11.68 41.82
N ALA A 338 3.22 -11.83 42.17
CA ALA A 338 2.79 -12.32 43.47
C ALA A 338 1.87 -13.53 43.23
N VAL A 339 2.40 -14.72 43.52
CA VAL A 339 1.69 -16.01 43.63
C VAL A 339 0.79 -16.39 42.44
N GLY A 340 1.35 -17.16 41.51
CA GLY A 340 0.60 -18.16 40.73
C GLY A 340 -0.16 -17.73 39.48
N GLU A 341 -0.54 -16.47 39.30
CA GLU A 341 -1.20 -15.98 38.07
C GLU A 341 -0.48 -14.75 37.50
N ILE A 342 -0.11 -14.79 36.20
CA ILE A 342 0.45 -13.63 35.49
C ILE A 342 -0.70 -12.67 35.18
N GLN A 343 -0.98 -11.74 36.09
CA GLN A 343 -1.92 -10.66 35.84
C GLN A 343 -1.23 -9.56 35.01
N THR A 344 -1.68 -9.37 33.76
CA THR A 344 -1.18 -8.29 32.91
C THR A 344 -1.91 -7.00 33.27
N VAL A 345 -1.17 -6.03 33.81
CA VAL A 345 -1.71 -4.70 34.13
C VAL A 345 -1.32 -3.73 33.00
N TYR A 346 -2.32 -3.04 32.47
CA TYR A 346 -2.14 -2.00 31.46
C TYR A 346 -2.20 -0.62 32.11
N LYS A 347 -1.19 0.22 31.86
CA LYS A 347 -1.17 1.61 32.35
C LYS A 347 -1.14 2.60 31.19
N LEU A 348 -1.89 3.69 31.32
CA LEU A 348 -1.84 4.81 30.40
C LEU A 348 -0.45 5.46 30.40
N ASN A 349 0.03 5.85 29.23
CA ASN A 349 1.25 6.62 29.05
C ASN A 349 0.89 8.03 28.55
N PRO A 350 1.87 8.95 28.45
CA PRO A 350 1.58 10.33 28.06
C PRO A 350 0.80 10.47 26.74
N THR A 351 1.06 9.60 25.75
CA THR A 351 0.36 9.62 24.46
C THR A 351 -1.08 9.12 24.57
N SER A 352 -1.32 8.02 25.30
CA SER A 352 -2.68 7.48 25.46
C SER A 352 -3.55 8.26 26.43
N ARG A 353 -2.96 9.07 27.32
CA ARG A 353 -3.72 10.03 28.14
C ARG A 353 -4.47 11.03 27.27
N LEU A 354 -3.90 11.46 26.15
CA LEU A 354 -4.56 12.34 25.17
C LEU A 354 -5.78 11.67 24.48
N LEU A 355 -6.00 10.37 24.68
CA LEU A 355 -7.11 9.61 24.09
C LEU A 355 -8.24 9.31 25.07
N VAL A 356 -8.08 9.65 26.35
CA VAL A 356 -9.09 9.41 27.38
C VAL A 356 -10.19 10.47 27.26
N GLN A 357 -11.46 10.04 27.30
CA GLN A 357 -12.64 10.87 27.02
C GLN A 357 -12.78 12.12 27.90
N ASP A 358 -12.14 12.16 29.07
CA ASP A 358 -12.20 13.29 29.98
C ASP A 358 -11.23 14.44 29.59
N ASP A 359 -10.28 14.18 28.68
CA ASP A 359 -9.34 15.18 28.16
C ASP A 359 -9.73 15.61 26.73
N ASN A 360 -9.76 16.93 26.51
CA ASN A 360 -10.13 17.61 25.25
C ASN A 360 -9.46 17.03 23.97
N SER A 361 -8.31 16.39 24.08
CA SER A 361 -7.49 15.97 22.92
C SER A 361 -8.11 14.86 22.05
N SER A 362 -9.08 14.10 22.57
CA SER A 362 -9.68 12.95 21.86
C SER A 362 -10.56 13.33 20.66
N ALA A 363 -11.17 14.53 20.68
CA ALA A 363 -12.15 14.92 19.67
C ALA A 363 -11.55 15.19 18.28
N LEU A 364 -10.34 15.77 18.22
CA LEU A 364 -9.64 16.04 16.97
C LEU A 364 -9.18 14.75 16.27
N LEU A 365 -8.66 13.79 17.04
CA LEU A 365 -8.29 12.48 16.49
C LEU A 365 -9.52 11.74 15.96
N LEU A 366 -10.63 11.79 16.70
CA LEU A 366 -11.89 11.18 16.25
C LEU A 366 -12.40 11.82 14.96
N LEU A 367 -12.21 13.14 14.76
CA LEU A 367 -12.56 13.82 13.52
C LEU A 367 -11.69 13.34 12.34
N PHE A 368 -10.37 13.23 12.55
CA PHE A 368 -9.45 12.74 11.53
C PHE A 368 -9.67 11.27 11.17
N ALA A 369 -10.01 10.45 12.16
CA ALA A 369 -10.23 9.01 11.98
C ALA A 369 -11.64 8.65 11.51
N ARG A 370 -12.55 9.61 11.28
CA ARG A 370 -13.93 9.31 10.85
C ARG A 370 -13.95 8.56 9.52
N PRO A 371 -14.41 7.29 9.51
CA PRO A 371 -14.40 6.47 8.29
C PRO A 371 -15.29 7.05 7.21
N ASP A 372 -16.49 7.48 7.60
CA ASP A 372 -17.57 7.81 6.66
C ASP A 372 -17.34 9.11 5.91
N THR A 373 -16.53 10.03 6.45
CA THR A 373 -16.34 11.37 5.90
C THR A 373 -14.88 11.66 5.59
N THR A 374 -14.02 11.72 6.60
CA THR A 374 -12.62 12.10 6.43
C THR A 374 -11.84 11.03 5.66
N VAL A 375 -11.92 9.76 6.07
CA VAL A 375 -11.13 8.69 5.45
C VAL A 375 -11.66 8.36 4.06
N SER A 376 -12.98 8.26 3.89
CA SER A 376 -13.62 7.94 2.61
C SER A 376 -13.30 8.94 1.49
N THR A 377 -13.04 10.21 1.82
CA THR A 377 -12.62 11.24 0.87
C THR A 377 -11.38 10.82 0.08
N PHE A 378 -10.43 10.15 0.74
CA PHE A 378 -9.16 9.79 0.13
C PHE A 378 -9.25 8.54 -0.76
N PHE A 379 -10.39 7.81 -0.75
CA PHE A 379 -10.58 6.64 -1.61
C PHE A 379 -10.82 7.00 -3.08
N ASN A 380 -11.33 8.20 -3.35
CA ASN A 380 -11.66 8.68 -4.71
C ASN A 380 -10.63 9.67 -5.28
N LEU A 381 -9.41 9.73 -4.73
CA LEU A 381 -8.38 10.65 -5.20
C LEU A 381 -8.02 10.45 -6.68
N ASP A 382 -7.98 9.21 -7.18
CA ASP A 382 -7.69 8.94 -8.59
C ASP A 382 -8.71 9.61 -9.52
N ALA A 383 -10.00 9.52 -9.19
CA ALA A 383 -11.06 10.18 -9.94
C ALA A 383 -10.90 11.71 -9.90
N TRP A 384 -10.58 12.27 -8.72
CA TRP A 384 -10.36 13.71 -8.56
C TRP A 384 -9.15 14.22 -9.33
N PHE A 385 -8.04 13.46 -9.36
CA PHE A 385 -6.86 13.84 -10.14
C PHE A 385 -7.14 13.89 -11.64
N ARG A 386 -8.06 13.05 -12.14
CA ARG A 386 -8.40 12.95 -13.57
C ARG A 386 -9.45 13.95 -14.04
N ASP A 387 -10.32 14.42 -13.16
CA ASP A 387 -11.41 15.33 -13.53
C ASP A 387 -11.02 16.80 -13.32
N PRO A 388 -10.68 17.56 -14.36
CA PRO A 388 -10.28 18.96 -14.24
C PRO A 388 -11.42 19.89 -13.76
N ALA A 389 -12.68 19.47 -13.86
CA ALA A 389 -13.85 20.26 -13.44
C ALA A 389 -14.15 20.10 -11.94
N ALA A 390 -13.60 19.07 -11.29
CA ALA A 390 -13.83 18.81 -9.88
C ALA A 390 -13.24 19.91 -8.97
N THR A 391 -14.05 20.43 -8.05
CA THR A 391 -13.65 21.42 -7.06
C THR A 391 -12.74 20.78 -6.01
N THR A 392 -13.29 20.22 -4.94
CA THR A 392 -12.52 19.59 -3.86
C THR A 392 -12.68 18.07 -3.86
N PRO A 393 -11.68 17.29 -3.38
CA PRO A 393 -11.83 15.85 -3.22
C PRO A 393 -13.03 15.49 -2.34
N PHE A 394 -13.32 16.32 -1.34
CA PHE A 394 -14.46 16.11 -0.44
C PHE A 394 -15.80 16.27 -1.14
N GLU A 395 -15.99 17.36 -1.88
CA GLU A 395 -17.24 17.58 -2.62
C GLU A 395 -17.45 16.52 -3.69
N MET A 396 -16.38 16.07 -4.34
CA MET A 396 -16.47 14.94 -5.29
C MET A 396 -16.92 13.65 -4.59
N ALA A 397 -16.41 13.37 -3.40
CA ALA A 397 -16.71 12.14 -2.69
C ALA A 397 -18.10 12.16 -2.02
N HIS A 398 -18.56 13.32 -1.55
CA HIS A 398 -19.73 13.45 -0.67
C HIS A 398 -20.86 14.32 -1.23
N GLY A 399 -20.64 15.03 -2.34
CA GLY A 399 -21.63 15.92 -2.96
C GLY A 399 -21.96 17.17 -2.16
N MET A 400 -21.17 17.50 -1.13
CA MET A 400 -21.41 18.61 -0.21
C MET A 400 -20.09 19.28 0.21
N SER A 401 -20.16 20.55 0.62
CA SER A 401 -18.98 21.31 1.06
C SER A 401 -18.39 20.73 2.35
N PRO A 402 -17.05 20.76 2.55
CA PRO A 402 -16.43 20.37 3.82
C PRO A 402 -17.04 21.07 5.03
N TRP A 403 -17.47 22.33 4.84
CA TRP A 403 -18.06 23.20 5.86
C TRP A 403 -19.50 22.84 6.20
N SER A 404 -20.19 22.12 5.31
CA SER A 404 -21.57 21.64 5.56
C SER A 404 -21.60 20.34 6.36
N LEU A 405 -20.46 19.72 6.60
CA LEU A 405 -20.35 18.50 7.40
C LEU A 405 -20.65 18.79 8.88
N THR A 406 -21.90 18.61 9.29
CA THR A 406 -22.40 18.58 10.69
C THR A 406 -21.60 19.46 11.65
N ASN A 407 -21.89 20.78 11.64
CA ASN A 407 -21.23 21.83 12.43
C ASN A 407 -20.81 21.38 13.84
N ASP A 408 -21.63 20.59 14.51
CA ASP A 408 -21.41 20.26 15.92
C ASP A 408 -20.16 19.39 16.13
N ALA A 409 -19.89 18.40 15.27
CA ALA A 409 -18.73 17.52 15.39
C ALA A 409 -17.40 18.25 15.16
N MET A 410 -17.38 19.09 14.13
CA MET A 410 -16.22 19.90 13.78
C MET A 410 -15.99 20.97 14.83
N SER A 411 -17.04 21.67 15.27
CA SER A 411 -16.96 22.64 16.35
C SER A 411 -16.46 22.02 17.65
N HIS A 412 -16.94 20.82 18.03
CA HIS A 412 -16.43 20.09 19.19
C HIS A 412 -14.93 19.79 19.07
N ALA A 413 -14.47 19.29 17.92
CA ALA A 413 -13.05 19.03 17.68
C ALA A 413 -12.21 20.32 17.72
N CYS A 414 -12.68 21.40 17.11
CA CYS A 414 -12.00 22.71 17.11
C CYS A 414 -11.91 23.33 18.51
N VAL A 415 -12.96 23.22 19.33
CA VAL A 415 -12.94 23.67 20.72
C VAL A 415 -11.90 22.89 21.52
N ALA A 416 -11.89 21.58 21.36
CA ALA A 416 -11.02 20.71 22.13
C ALA A 416 -9.54 20.88 21.74
N ASP A 417 -9.26 21.04 20.45
CA ASP A 417 -7.95 21.46 19.94
C ASP A 417 -7.53 22.82 20.47
N SER A 418 -8.43 23.80 20.49
CA SER A 418 -8.14 25.15 21.00
C SER A 418 -7.81 25.13 22.49
N ASN A 419 -8.48 24.31 23.29
CA ASN A 419 -8.15 24.18 24.70
C ASN A 419 -6.72 23.64 24.91
N LEU A 420 -6.32 22.62 24.14
CA LEU A 420 -4.97 22.04 24.22
C LEU A 420 -3.90 23.02 23.74
N VAL A 421 -4.07 23.56 22.53
CA VAL A 421 -3.08 24.45 21.91
C VAL A 421 -2.92 25.71 22.75
N MET A 422 -4.02 26.33 23.18
CA MET A 422 -3.94 27.58 23.93
C MET A 422 -3.38 27.41 25.34
N GLU A 423 -3.57 26.27 26.00
CA GLU A 423 -2.90 25.99 27.27
C GLU A 423 -1.37 26.09 27.14
N ILE A 424 -0.82 25.54 26.05
CA ILE A 424 0.63 25.53 25.81
C ILE A 424 1.10 26.91 25.34
N VAL A 425 0.36 27.57 24.44
CA VAL A 425 0.66 28.94 24.00
C VAL A 425 0.71 29.91 25.17
N LEU A 426 -0.26 29.83 26.08
CA LEU A 426 -0.32 30.66 27.29
C LEU A 426 0.76 30.30 28.33
N LYS A 427 1.40 29.14 28.20
CA LYS A 427 2.51 28.73 29.07
C LYS A 427 3.85 29.13 28.48
N GLU A 428 4.08 28.84 27.21
CA GLU A 428 5.38 28.97 26.54
C GLU A 428 5.57 30.31 25.84
N ALA A 429 4.49 30.93 25.34
CA ALA A 429 4.52 32.16 24.56
C ALA A 429 3.66 33.28 25.16
N HIS A 430 3.42 33.28 26.48
CA HIS A 430 2.58 34.29 27.16
C HIS A 430 3.01 35.74 26.90
N GLY A 431 4.31 35.99 26.68
CA GLY A 431 4.85 37.32 26.43
C GLY A 431 4.31 38.00 25.17
N ILE A 432 3.78 37.26 24.18
CA ILE A 432 3.22 37.84 22.94
C ILE A 432 1.97 38.68 23.19
N PHE A 433 1.27 38.41 24.31
CA PHE A 433 0.04 39.09 24.72
C PHE A 433 0.29 40.31 25.62
N HIS A 434 1.53 40.57 26.03
CA HIS A 434 1.84 41.70 26.91
C HIS A 434 1.63 43.04 26.19
N GLY A 435 1.04 44.00 26.92
CA GLY A 435 0.80 45.36 26.41
C GLY A 435 -0.47 45.50 25.57
N LEU A 436 -1.23 44.43 25.36
CA LEU A 436 -2.52 44.48 24.67
C LEU A 436 -3.62 44.93 25.62
N SER A 437 -4.55 45.75 25.12
CA SER A 437 -5.79 46.10 25.83
C SER A 437 -7.01 45.45 25.19
N SER A 438 -6.94 45.14 23.89
CA SER A 438 -8.01 44.50 23.12
C SER A 438 -7.46 43.45 22.15
N LEU A 439 -8.17 42.32 22.05
CA LEU A 439 -7.85 41.24 21.12
C LEU A 439 -9.12 40.72 20.46
N ILE A 440 -9.06 40.48 19.14
CA ILE A 440 -10.15 39.86 18.39
C ILE A 440 -9.70 38.53 17.78
N ASP A 441 -10.45 37.47 18.09
CA ASP A 441 -10.29 36.12 17.55
C ASP A 441 -11.19 35.97 16.32
N VAL A 442 -10.57 36.06 15.13
CA VAL A 442 -11.26 36.03 13.84
C VAL A 442 -11.36 34.58 13.38
N GLY A 443 -12.58 34.12 13.08
CA GLY A 443 -12.86 32.69 12.86
C GLY A 443 -12.75 31.87 14.14
N GLY A 444 -12.98 32.50 15.30
CA GLY A 444 -12.78 31.88 16.63
C GLY A 444 -13.84 30.84 17.03
N GLY A 445 -14.86 30.62 16.20
CA GLY A 445 -15.92 29.64 16.43
C GLY A 445 -16.66 29.85 17.75
N HIS A 446 -16.64 28.82 18.61
CA HIS A 446 -17.24 28.87 19.95
C HIS A 446 -16.36 29.59 21.00
N GLY A 447 -15.31 30.31 20.56
CA GLY A 447 -14.54 31.24 21.41
C GLY A 447 -13.58 30.60 22.40
N ALA A 448 -13.27 29.30 22.27
CA ALA A 448 -12.41 28.58 23.22
C ALA A 448 -11.03 29.23 23.38
N ALA A 449 -10.42 29.70 22.29
CA ALA A 449 -9.12 30.37 22.34
C ALA A 449 -9.20 31.75 23.03
N ALA A 450 -10.15 32.59 22.61
CA ALA A 450 -10.41 33.88 23.24
C ALA A 450 -10.72 33.76 24.75
N VAL A 451 -11.52 32.77 25.15
CA VAL A 451 -11.84 32.51 26.56
C VAL A 451 -10.59 32.09 27.35
N ALA A 452 -9.71 31.27 26.77
CA ALA A 452 -8.46 30.88 27.43
C ALA A 452 -7.56 32.10 27.67
N ILE A 453 -7.45 33.00 26.69
CA ILE A 453 -6.69 34.25 26.80
C ILE A 453 -7.30 35.16 27.88
N ALA A 454 -8.62 35.39 27.83
CA ALA A 454 -9.31 36.27 28.78
C ALA A 454 -9.19 35.78 30.25
N LYS A 455 -9.08 34.47 30.49
CA LYS A 455 -8.85 33.90 31.82
C LYS A 455 -7.46 34.23 32.38
N VAL A 456 -6.43 34.20 31.53
CA VAL A 456 -5.04 34.46 31.93
C VAL A 456 -4.75 35.96 31.97
N PHE A 457 -5.38 36.73 31.09
CA PHE A 457 -5.22 38.17 30.97
C PHE A 457 -6.56 38.92 31.08
N PRO A 458 -7.12 39.06 32.30
CA PRO A 458 -8.43 39.68 32.50
C PRO A 458 -8.53 41.15 32.07
N HIS A 459 -7.38 41.83 31.88
CA HIS A 459 -7.31 43.20 31.40
C HIS A 459 -7.49 43.32 29.88
N ILE A 460 -7.33 42.23 29.13
CA ILE A 460 -7.49 42.23 27.67
C ILE A 460 -8.96 41.98 27.34
N THR A 461 -9.58 42.96 26.70
CA THR A 461 -10.95 42.80 26.19
C THR A 461 -10.93 41.88 24.96
N CYS A 462 -11.44 40.66 25.12
CA CYS A 462 -11.45 39.64 24.07
C CYS A 462 -12.80 39.60 23.34
N SER A 463 -12.77 39.63 22.02
CA SER A 463 -13.96 39.45 21.17
C SER A 463 -13.76 38.30 20.18
N VAL A 464 -14.84 37.67 19.73
CA VAL A 464 -14.83 36.59 18.73
C VAL A 464 -15.65 37.02 17.53
N LEU A 465 -15.05 37.02 16.35
CA LEU A 465 -15.72 37.30 15.08
C LEU A 465 -15.91 36.00 14.30
N ASP A 466 -17.15 35.66 13.98
CA ASP A 466 -17.48 34.49 13.14
C ASP A 466 -18.86 34.69 12.48
N LEU A 467 -19.23 33.76 11.60
CA LEU A 467 -20.50 33.78 10.88
C LEU A 467 -21.68 33.49 11.83
N GLU A 468 -22.87 34.00 11.48
CA GLU A 468 -24.10 33.85 12.29
C GLU A 468 -24.44 32.39 12.60
N GLN A 469 -24.28 31.51 11.61
CA GLN A 469 -24.53 30.08 11.73
C GLN A 469 -23.63 29.36 12.74
N VAL A 470 -22.49 29.97 13.12
CA VAL A 470 -21.55 29.45 14.11
C VAL A 470 -21.83 30.09 15.47
N ILE A 471 -21.94 31.42 15.52
CA ILE A 471 -22.15 32.17 16.77
C ILE A 471 -23.50 31.84 17.42
N SER A 472 -24.54 31.58 16.62
CA SER A 472 -25.86 31.16 17.14
C SER A 472 -25.83 29.87 17.98
N LYS A 473 -24.78 29.05 17.83
CA LYS A 473 -24.55 27.82 18.61
C LYS A 473 -23.46 27.96 19.67
N ALA A 474 -22.80 29.12 19.75
CA ALA A 474 -21.72 29.35 20.69
C ALA A 474 -22.24 29.41 22.14
N PRO A 475 -21.44 28.97 23.12
CA PRO A 475 -21.82 29.05 24.52
C PRO A 475 -21.85 30.50 25.00
N THR A 476 -22.86 30.83 25.82
CA THR A 476 -22.92 32.13 26.51
C THR A 476 -21.71 32.29 27.41
N SER A 477 -20.95 33.37 27.23
CA SER A 477 -19.76 33.68 28.03
C SER A 477 -19.82 35.14 28.48
N GLN A 478 -19.42 35.39 29.73
CA GLN A 478 -19.24 36.75 30.24
C GLN A 478 -17.82 37.29 29.97
N LEU A 479 -16.90 36.42 29.53
CA LEU A 479 -15.48 36.76 29.35
C LEU A 479 -15.16 37.25 27.94
N VAL A 480 -16.00 36.93 26.96
CA VAL A 480 -15.76 37.27 25.55
C VAL A 480 -17.02 37.83 24.92
N LYS A 481 -16.85 38.80 24.01
CA LYS A 481 -17.95 39.36 23.22
C LYS A 481 -18.00 38.69 21.84
N TYR A 482 -19.14 38.09 21.50
CA TYR A 482 -19.36 37.55 20.16
C TYR A 482 -19.85 38.64 19.20
N ILE A 483 -19.28 38.66 18.00
CA ILE A 483 -19.58 39.62 16.93
C ILE A 483 -19.88 38.81 15.68
N VAL A 484 -21.10 38.95 15.15
CA VAL A 484 -21.51 38.32 13.89
C VAL A 484 -20.99 39.16 12.73
N GLY A 485 -20.26 38.54 11.81
CA GLY A 485 -19.78 39.22 10.61
C GLY A 485 -18.96 38.33 9.68
N ASP A 486 -18.69 38.83 8.48
CA ASP A 486 -17.80 38.21 7.51
C ASP A 486 -16.43 38.90 7.54
N MET A 487 -15.38 38.12 7.85
CA MET A 487 -13.99 38.60 7.89
C MET A 487 -13.46 39.12 6.55
N PHE A 488 -14.05 38.74 5.41
CA PHE A 488 -13.70 39.30 4.12
C PHE A 488 -14.20 40.73 3.94
N GLU A 489 -15.31 41.07 4.59
CA GLU A 489 -15.94 42.38 4.50
C GLU A 489 -15.42 43.32 5.59
N PHE A 490 -15.41 42.87 6.84
CA PHE A 490 -15.12 43.72 8.00
C PHE A 490 -14.50 42.95 9.17
N ILE A 491 -13.48 43.55 9.78
CA ILE A 491 -12.90 43.10 11.05
C ILE A 491 -12.91 44.30 12.02
N PRO A 492 -13.54 44.20 13.21
CA PRO A 492 -13.50 45.25 14.23
C PRO A 492 -12.08 45.60 14.67
N THR A 493 -11.89 46.87 15.04
CA THR A 493 -10.57 47.35 15.49
C THR A 493 -10.16 46.76 16.83
N ALA A 494 -8.92 46.30 16.94
CA ALA A 494 -8.31 45.78 18.16
C ALA A 494 -6.78 45.95 18.12
N ASP A 495 -6.12 45.92 19.28
CA ASP A 495 -4.66 46.02 19.35
C ASP A 495 -3.98 44.81 18.71
N ALA A 496 -4.59 43.63 18.86
CA ALA A 496 -4.16 42.41 18.20
C ALA A 496 -5.31 41.62 17.57
N ILE A 497 -5.00 40.94 16.48
CA ILE A 497 -5.90 39.98 15.81
C ILE A 497 -5.31 38.60 15.93
N LEU A 498 -6.11 37.64 16.37
CA LEU A 498 -5.79 36.21 16.40
C LEU A 498 -6.47 35.51 15.22
N LEU A 499 -5.68 34.75 14.45
CA LEU A 499 -6.12 33.88 13.36
C LEU A 499 -5.62 32.46 13.63
N LYS A 500 -6.42 31.66 14.32
CA LYS A 500 -6.09 30.26 14.62
C LYS A 500 -6.72 29.30 13.62
N ALA A 501 -5.90 28.57 12.87
CA ALA A 501 -6.36 27.59 11.87
C ALA A 501 -7.38 28.17 10.85
N VAL A 502 -7.25 29.46 10.55
CA VAL A 502 -8.10 30.16 9.57
C VAL A 502 -7.42 30.12 8.20
N LEU A 503 -6.20 30.63 8.12
CA LEU A 503 -5.54 30.89 6.84
C LEU A 503 -5.10 29.62 6.09
N ASN A 504 -5.00 28.47 6.77
CA ASN A 504 -4.78 27.18 6.09
C ASN A 504 -6.02 26.67 5.37
N SER A 505 -7.19 27.27 5.58
CA SER A 505 -8.43 26.90 4.90
C SER A 505 -8.62 27.59 3.55
N TRP A 506 -7.78 28.58 3.26
CA TRP A 506 -7.94 29.50 2.13
C TRP A 506 -6.75 29.48 1.18
N ASP A 507 -7.01 29.80 -0.08
CA ASP A 507 -5.99 30.07 -1.08
C ASP A 507 -5.28 31.41 -0.81
N ASP A 508 -4.16 31.67 -1.51
CA ASP A 508 -3.33 32.84 -1.26
C ASP A 508 -4.04 34.17 -1.49
N ASP A 509 -4.89 34.28 -2.52
CA ASP A 509 -5.58 35.54 -2.81
C ASP A 509 -6.65 35.83 -1.76
N SER A 510 -7.32 34.79 -1.27
CA SER A 510 -8.23 34.87 -0.13
C SER A 510 -7.50 35.23 1.17
N CYS A 511 -6.34 34.61 1.45
CA CYS A 511 -5.50 34.96 2.60
C CYS A 511 -5.04 36.41 2.57
N ILE A 512 -4.63 36.92 1.40
CA ILE A 512 -4.20 38.32 1.23
C ILE A 512 -5.35 39.28 1.54
N LYS A 513 -6.58 38.99 1.06
CA LYS A 513 -7.75 39.82 1.38
C LYS A 513 -8.03 39.87 2.89
N ILE A 514 -7.99 38.72 3.56
CA ILE A 514 -8.18 38.64 5.01
C ILE A 514 -7.09 39.46 5.73
N LEU A 515 -5.82 39.26 5.38
CA LEU A 515 -4.71 39.99 5.99
C LEU A 515 -4.76 41.50 5.73
N GLN A 516 -5.26 41.94 4.57
CA GLN A 516 -5.50 43.35 4.30
C GLN A 516 -6.59 43.95 5.20
N GLN A 517 -7.65 43.19 5.51
CA GLN A 517 -8.64 43.62 6.50
C GLN A 517 -8.04 43.64 7.90
N CYS A 518 -7.24 42.64 8.26
CA CYS A 518 -6.53 42.63 9.54
C CYS A 518 -5.63 43.86 9.70
N LYS A 519 -4.86 44.20 8.66
CA LYS A 519 -3.98 45.37 8.64
C LYS A 519 -4.75 46.69 8.87
N ARG A 520 -5.97 46.81 8.35
CA ARG A 520 -6.83 47.99 8.55
C ARG A 520 -7.41 48.07 9.97
N ALA A 521 -7.56 46.93 10.62
CA ALA A 521 -8.18 46.81 11.93
C ALA A 521 -7.20 46.92 13.11
N ILE A 522 -5.89 46.86 12.86
CA ILE A 522 -4.85 47.02 13.89
C ILE A 522 -4.20 48.42 13.88
N PRO A 523 -3.71 48.90 15.03
CA PRO A 523 -2.87 50.10 15.11
C PRO A 523 -1.56 49.97 14.33
N THR A 524 -0.87 51.09 14.15
CA THR A 524 0.50 51.10 13.58
C THR A 524 1.49 50.31 14.44
N ARG A 525 2.62 49.89 13.86
CA ARG A 525 3.69 49.17 14.56
C ARG A 525 4.18 49.92 15.81
N GLN A 526 4.31 51.25 15.77
CA GLN A 526 4.73 52.03 16.94
C GLN A 526 3.70 52.01 18.08
N ALA A 527 2.42 51.84 17.75
CA ALA A 527 1.33 51.72 18.70
C ALA A 527 1.09 50.28 19.17
N GLY A 528 1.95 49.33 18.79
CA GLY A 528 1.91 47.95 19.27
C GLY A 528 0.98 47.01 18.47
N GLY A 529 0.46 47.44 17.32
CA GLY A 529 -0.45 46.63 16.50
C GLY A 529 0.23 45.37 15.94
N LYS A 530 -0.43 44.21 16.07
CA LYS A 530 0.10 42.92 15.63
C LYS A 530 -0.98 41.93 15.19
N ILE A 531 -0.60 41.00 14.30
CA ILE A 531 -1.43 39.86 13.89
C ILE A 531 -0.75 38.58 14.39
N LEU A 532 -1.49 37.76 15.11
CA LEU A 532 -1.04 36.47 15.64
C LEU A 532 -1.70 35.36 14.84
N ILE A 533 -0.91 34.58 14.10
CA ILE A 533 -1.40 33.47 13.29
C ILE A 533 -0.94 32.16 13.93
N LEU A 534 -1.88 31.26 14.22
CA LEU A 534 -1.59 29.91 14.71
C LEU A 534 -1.87 28.91 13.60
N ASN A 535 -0.82 28.51 12.88
CA ASN A 535 -0.90 27.64 11.71
C ASN A 535 0.32 26.71 11.62
N VAL A 536 0.22 25.67 10.78
CA VAL A 536 1.38 24.84 10.48
C VAL A 536 2.30 25.57 9.51
N VAL A 537 3.60 25.50 9.76
CA VAL A 537 4.63 26.02 8.86
C VAL A 537 5.53 24.86 8.44
N ILE A 538 5.40 24.42 7.19
CA ILE A 538 6.08 23.22 6.69
C ILE A 538 7.60 23.44 6.73
N GLY A 539 8.31 22.51 7.39
CA GLY A 539 9.77 22.49 7.46
C GLY A 539 10.38 23.51 8.43
N HIS A 540 9.58 24.34 9.08
CA HIS A 540 10.05 25.28 10.09
C HIS A 540 10.05 24.63 11.48
N GLY A 541 11.02 25.00 12.32
CA GLY A 541 11.12 24.55 13.71
C GLY A 541 11.49 23.07 13.95
N THR A 542 11.96 22.31 12.95
CA THR A 542 12.16 20.85 13.12
C THR A 542 13.60 20.35 12.85
N PRO A 543 14.26 19.73 13.86
CA PRO A 543 15.42 18.87 13.69
C PRO A 543 15.09 17.37 13.50
N ASP A 544 13.82 16.95 13.64
CA ASP A 544 13.38 15.54 13.53
C ASP A 544 12.41 15.27 12.35
N ASN A 545 12.41 14.02 11.86
CA ASN A 545 11.59 13.63 10.71
C ASN A 545 10.10 13.49 11.06
N THR A 546 9.77 13.17 12.32
CA THR A 546 8.41 12.88 12.77
C THR A 546 7.53 14.13 12.78
N THR A 547 8.06 15.26 13.22
CA THR A 547 7.30 16.52 13.23
C THR A 547 7.05 17.01 11.81
N LYS A 548 8.04 16.89 10.92
CA LYS A 548 7.87 17.20 9.49
C LYS A 548 6.83 16.31 8.83
N GLU A 549 6.81 15.02 9.17
CA GLU A 549 5.80 14.07 8.71
C GLU A 549 4.39 14.49 9.18
N ALA A 550 4.23 14.90 10.44
CA ALA A 550 2.97 15.43 10.95
C ALA A 550 2.53 16.71 10.22
N GLN A 551 3.45 17.64 9.94
CA GLN A 551 3.15 18.87 9.18
C GLN A 551 2.60 18.54 7.77
N VAL A 552 3.23 17.60 7.07
CA VAL A 552 2.80 17.16 5.73
C VAL A 552 1.48 16.41 5.78
N LEU A 553 1.23 15.61 6.82
CA LEU A 553 -0.08 14.98 7.01
C LEU A 553 -1.20 16.00 7.23
N THR A 554 -0.92 17.09 7.94
CA THR A 554 -1.89 18.19 8.08
C THR A 554 -2.17 18.84 6.72
N ASP A 555 -1.18 19.06 5.86
CA ASP A 555 -1.44 19.56 4.50
C ASP A 555 -2.31 18.58 3.69
N MET A 556 -2.03 17.28 3.81
CA MET A 556 -2.84 16.25 3.16
C MET A 556 -4.28 16.24 3.68
N TYR A 557 -4.49 16.53 4.96
CA TYR A 557 -5.82 16.73 5.52
C TYR A 557 -6.50 17.98 4.93
N MET A 558 -5.78 19.11 4.84
CA MET A 558 -6.33 20.35 4.28
C MET A 558 -6.68 20.22 2.79
N MET A 559 -6.03 19.31 2.05
CA MET A 559 -6.39 18.95 0.67
C MET A 559 -7.85 18.51 0.49
N ARG A 560 -8.50 18.03 1.55
CA ARG A 560 -9.95 17.74 1.56
C ARG A 560 -10.75 18.96 1.06
N GLY A 561 -10.33 20.17 1.39
CA GLY A 561 -10.92 21.44 0.94
C GLY A 561 -10.03 22.20 -0.04
N SER A 562 -10.23 23.52 -0.12
CA SER A 562 -9.39 24.43 -0.92
C SER A 562 -8.08 24.81 -0.25
N GLY A 563 -7.98 24.61 1.06
CA GLY A 563 -6.89 25.08 1.91
C GLY A 563 -5.63 24.20 1.90
N PHE A 564 -4.48 24.77 2.26
CA PHE A 564 -3.18 24.08 2.33
C PHE A 564 -2.29 24.66 3.42
N GLU A 565 -1.34 23.86 3.89
CA GLU A 565 -0.27 24.34 4.77
C GLU A 565 0.87 24.92 3.95
N ARG A 566 1.49 25.99 4.45
CA ARG A 566 2.49 26.78 3.73
C ARG A 566 3.88 26.57 4.28
N GLU A 567 4.87 26.61 3.39
CA GLU A 567 6.27 26.81 3.78
C GLU A 567 6.52 28.26 4.19
N GLU A 568 7.61 28.51 4.92
CA GLU A 568 7.96 29.87 5.37
C GLU A 568 8.07 30.88 4.21
N LYS A 569 8.65 30.48 3.08
CA LYS A 569 8.75 31.35 1.88
C LYS A 569 7.40 31.68 1.27
N GLU A 570 6.43 30.76 1.36
CA GLU A 570 5.07 30.98 0.88
C GLU A 570 4.34 31.95 1.82
N TRP A 571 4.54 31.82 3.13
CA TRP A 571 4.06 32.79 4.13
C TRP A 571 4.64 34.19 3.91
N GLU A 572 5.96 34.30 3.74
CA GLU A 572 6.65 35.57 3.46
C GLU A 572 6.04 36.27 2.24
N SER A 573 5.83 35.53 1.14
CA SER A 573 5.21 36.06 -0.07
C SER A 573 3.80 36.60 0.18
N VAL A 574 2.99 35.87 0.95
CA VAL A 574 1.62 36.28 1.31
C VAL A 574 1.63 37.54 2.17
N PHE A 575 2.52 37.64 3.15
CA PHE A 575 2.64 38.82 4.02
C PHE A 575 3.06 40.07 3.23
N LEU A 576 4.08 39.94 2.38
CA LEU A 576 4.54 41.04 1.52
C LEU A 576 3.44 41.52 0.58
N ARG A 577 2.67 40.61 -0.03
CA ARG A 577 1.54 40.96 -0.92
C ARG A 577 0.36 41.58 -0.16
N ALA A 578 0.18 41.23 1.11
CA ALA A 578 -0.79 41.88 2.01
C ALA A 578 -0.32 43.27 2.50
N GLY A 579 0.93 43.64 2.20
CA GLY A 579 1.54 44.91 2.59
C GLY A 579 2.06 44.91 4.02
N LEU A 580 2.30 43.76 4.64
CA LEU A 580 2.88 43.62 5.97
C LEU A 580 4.41 43.64 5.87
N SER A 581 5.08 44.20 6.87
CA SER A 581 6.49 44.61 6.74
C SER A 581 7.49 43.66 7.41
N ASP A 582 7.06 42.91 8.42
CA ASP A 582 7.95 42.11 9.26
C ASP A 582 7.17 40.96 9.91
N TYR A 583 7.85 39.82 10.15
CA TYR A 583 7.25 38.67 10.79
C TYR A 583 8.26 37.85 11.60
N ASN A 584 7.78 37.18 12.64
CA ASN A 584 8.55 36.26 13.47
C ASN A 584 7.80 34.95 13.63
N ILE A 585 8.46 33.82 13.40
CA ILE A 585 7.88 32.48 13.53
C ILE A 585 8.47 31.78 14.76
N MET A 586 7.59 31.28 15.62
CA MET A 586 7.94 30.56 16.85
C MET A 586 7.29 29.17 16.82
N PRO A 587 8.07 28.07 16.82
CA PRO A 587 7.52 26.74 17.00
C PRO A 587 7.00 26.58 18.43
N ILE A 588 5.83 25.94 18.60
CA ILE A 588 5.22 25.75 19.93
C ILE A 588 4.92 24.28 20.19
N ILE A 589 3.88 23.74 19.56
CA ILE A 589 3.44 22.36 19.81
C ILE A 589 3.34 21.57 18.50
N GLY A 590 4.11 20.49 18.44
CA GLY A 590 4.07 19.54 17.33
C GLY A 590 4.20 20.26 15.98
N PRO A 591 3.21 20.14 15.07
CA PRO A 591 3.29 20.79 13.77
C PRO A 591 2.91 22.30 13.79
N VAL A 592 2.33 22.82 14.88
CA VAL A 592 1.76 24.18 14.94
C VAL A 592 2.82 25.20 15.37
N SER A 593 2.88 26.31 14.66
CA SER A 593 3.72 27.48 14.97
C SER A 593 2.86 28.72 15.22
N ILE A 594 3.40 29.66 15.98
CA ILE A 594 2.89 31.03 16.04
C ILE A 594 3.69 31.90 15.09
N ILE A 595 2.99 32.65 14.24
CA ILE A 595 3.56 33.69 13.42
C ILE A 595 3.05 35.02 13.95
N GLU A 596 3.95 35.84 14.49
CA GLU A 596 3.68 37.23 14.82
C GLU A 596 4.00 38.08 13.58
N VAL A 597 3.00 38.78 13.04
CA VAL A 597 3.14 39.60 11.84
C VAL A 597 2.84 41.06 12.18
N LEU A 598 3.67 41.97 11.67
CA LEU A 598 3.62 43.40 11.99
C LEU A 598 3.18 44.23 10.77
N PRO A 599 2.38 45.30 10.98
CA PRO A 599 1.77 46.11 9.91
C PRO A 599 2.73 46.88 9.00
#